data_AF-A0A316TDW8-F1
#
_entry.id   AF-A0A316TDW8-F1
#
_cell.length_a   1.000
_cell.length_b   1.000
_cell.length_c   1.000
_cell.angle_alpha   90.00
_cell.angle_beta   90.00
_cell.angle_gamma   90.00
#
_symmetry.space_group_name_H-M   'P 1'
#
loop_
_entity.id
_entity.type
_entity.pdbx_description
1 polymer ?
#
loop_
_entity_poly.entity_id
_entity_poly.type
_entity_poly.pdbx_seq_one_letter_code
_entity_poly.pdbx_strand_id
1 'polypeptide(L)'
;MRTGRPLLALVLALVLVLAWLAGCASDPEDPGDSGEPTSPSASGSSAPSSVSPSGSEATSSPPATPQSTRYRPDPAEVDAAAKRTAARAVEELRWVRQVTYTQYFGYLPPSASILVEADFEKRGGTTYDVRISRQGPGWQVDSVTPAEPVPPLADPSRLIRRVLDSDRIRLPWAGRADVASGRIAEEVLRSMLAVAEQHEITISVLVSAHPELVFGTDRRSRHPDGFAYDIGSIDGRLVVDPRNRAAVRDVMRLATDTGADQVGGPEDLDGGGSQYFADLTHSDHVHVGFDG
;
A
#
# COMPACT_ATOMS: atom_id res chain seq x y z
N MET A 1 -9.11 -39.69 -55.84
CA MET A 1 -8.12 -40.07 -54.82
C MET A 1 -6.98 -39.06 -54.83
N ARG A 2 -6.95 -38.13 -53.88
CA ARG A 2 -5.77 -37.34 -53.51
C ARG A 2 -5.97 -36.82 -52.10
N THR A 3 -5.09 -37.28 -51.22
CA THR A 3 -5.01 -36.99 -49.79
C THR A 3 -4.28 -35.66 -49.58
N GLY A 4 -4.71 -34.88 -48.60
CA GLY A 4 -4.00 -33.70 -48.11
C GLY A 4 -4.01 -33.70 -46.58
N ARG A 5 -2.85 -33.89 -45.96
CA ARG A 5 -2.60 -33.70 -44.52
C ARG A 5 -2.07 -32.26 -44.32
N PRO A 6 -2.47 -31.52 -43.29
CA PRO A 6 -1.83 -30.24 -42.97
C PRO A 6 -0.56 -30.46 -42.13
N LEU A 7 0.48 -29.70 -42.49
CA LEU A 7 1.78 -29.61 -41.81
C LEU A 7 1.69 -28.82 -40.50
N LEU A 8 2.35 -29.36 -39.47
CA LEU A 8 2.79 -28.67 -38.26
C LEU A 8 3.78 -27.55 -38.64
N ALA A 9 3.56 -26.33 -38.15
CA ALA A 9 4.56 -25.27 -38.15
C ALA A 9 5.06 -25.04 -36.72
N LEU A 10 6.32 -25.40 -36.50
CA LEU A 10 7.11 -25.16 -35.29
C LEU A 10 7.71 -23.76 -35.41
N VAL A 11 7.37 -22.83 -34.51
CA VAL A 11 8.03 -21.52 -34.42
C VAL A 11 9.03 -21.56 -33.26
N LEU A 12 10.31 -21.48 -33.61
CA LEU A 12 11.43 -21.38 -32.69
C LEU A 12 11.66 -19.88 -32.40
N ALA A 13 11.50 -19.44 -31.15
CA ALA A 13 11.86 -18.09 -30.72
C ALA A 13 13.25 -18.10 -30.09
N LEU A 14 14.16 -17.34 -30.69
CA LEU A 14 15.55 -17.16 -30.30
C LEU A 14 15.63 -16.07 -29.22
N VAL A 15 16.12 -16.41 -28.02
CA VAL A 15 16.38 -15.43 -26.94
C VAL A 15 17.83 -14.95 -27.06
N LEU A 16 18.00 -13.65 -27.29
CA LEU A 16 19.28 -12.94 -27.22
C LEU A 16 19.45 -12.39 -25.81
N VAL A 17 20.41 -12.94 -25.06
CA VAL A 17 20.89 -12.40 -23.78
C VAL A 17 22.11 -11.53 -24.08
N LEU A 18 22.03 -10.24 -23.76
CA LEU A 18 23.16 -9.32 -23.77
C LEU A 18 23.49 -8.96 -22.32
N ALA A 19 24.59 -9.54 -21.83
CA ALA A 19 25.24 -9.18 -20.58
C ALA A 19 26.09 -7.91 -20.79
N TRP A 20 26.01 -6.98 -19.84
CA TRP A 20 27.01 -5.92 -19.69
C TRP A 20 27.54 -5.89 -18.26
N LEU A 21 28.87 -5.85 -18.19
CA LEU A 21 29.69 -5.81 -16.98
C LEU A 21 30.26 -4.40 -16.78
N ALA A 22 30.56 -4.13 -15.50
CA ALA A 22 31.63 -3.28 -14.97
C ALA A 22 31.41 -1.76 -14.84
N GLY A 23 31.82 -1.22 -13.68
CA GLY A 23 32.12 0.20 -13.49
C GLY A 23 32.27 0.60 -12.02
N CYS A 24 33.51 0.78 -11.56
CA CYS A 24 33.92 1.06 -10.17
C CYS A 24 33.88 2.55 -9.78
N ALA A 25 33.88 2.79 -8.44
CA ALA A 25 34.45 3.91 -7.67
C ALA A 25 33.83 5.32 -7.87
N SER A 26 33.70 6.21 -6.87
CA SER A 26 34.63 6.57 -5.79
C SER A 26 33.91 7.42 -4.71
N ASP A 27 34.45 7.45 -3.49
CA ASP A 27 34.10 8.34 -2.37
C ASP A 27 34.27 9.85 -2.69
N PRO A 28 33.61 10.72 -1.90
CA PRO A 28 34.36 11.87 -1.37
C PRO A 28 34.09 12.18 0.12
N GLU A 29 35.22 12.31 0.82
CA GLU A 29 35.63 13.27 1.86
C GLU A 29 34.59 14.13 2.61
N ASP A 30 34.66 13.96 3.93
CA ASP A 30 34.19 14.81 5.02
C ASP A 30 35.02 16.11 5.16
N PRO A 31 34.38 17.24 5.51
CA PRO A 31 35.01 18.14 6.48
C PRO A 31 34.03 18.55 7.58
N GLY A 32 34.46 18.35 8.83
CA GLY A 32 33.83 18.94 10.00
C GLY A 32 33.93 20.46 10.05
N ASP A 33 33.15 21.08 10.93
CA ASP A 33 33.66 21.85 12.07
C ASP A 33 32.50 22.44 12.90
N SER A 34 32.61 22.20 14.20
CA SER A 34 32.16 22.90 15.39
C SER A 34 31.38 24.22 15.25
N GLY A 35 30.30 24.35 16.03
CA GLY A 35 29.65 25.65 16.28
C GLY A 35 28.44 25.60 17.22
N GLU A 36 28.64 25.26 18.49
CA GLU A 36 27.77 25.72 19.59
C GLU A 36 27.96 27.24 19.76
N PRO A 37 26.94 28.04 20.19
CA PRO A 37 26.58 28.03 21.61
C PRO A 37 25.15 28.47 22.01
N THR A 38 24.84 28.13 23.27
CA THR A 38 24.06 28.87 24.28
C THR A 38 22.53 29.01 24.16
N SER A 39 21.86 28.33 25.09
CA SER A 39 20.52 28.66 25.61
C SER A 39 20.53 29.91 26.49
N PRO A 40 19.36 30.56 26.66
CA PRO A 40 18.93 30.91 28.00
C PRO A 40 17.50 30.48 28.33
N SER A 41 17.34 30.09 29.59
CA SER A 41 16.12 29.83 30.32
C SER A 41 15.17 31.04 30.37
N ALA A 42 13.87 30.78 30.41
CA ALA A 42 13.03 30.94 31.62
C ALA A 42 11.57 31.34 31.31
N SER A 43 10.68 30.47 31.79
CA SER A 43 9.49 30.78 32.61
C SER A 43 8.51 31.88 32.18
N GLY A 44 7.29 31.44 31.87
CA GLY A 44 6.09 32.28 31.83
C GLY A 44 4.83 31.44 32.00
N SER A 45 4.64 30.87 33.19
CA SER A 45 3.41 30.20 33.59
C SER A 45 2.35 31.25 33.94
N SER A 46 1.15 31.14 33.36
CA SER A 46 -0.04 31.89 33.81
C SER A 46 -1.25 30.98 33.71
N ALA A 47 -1.72 30.58 34.89
CA ALA A 47 -2.94 29.82 35.12
C ALA A 47 -4.20 30.70 34.92
N PRO A 48 -5.39 30.08 34.79
CA PRO A 48 -6.54 30.69 34.13
C PRO A 48 -7.46 31.44 35.10
N SER A 49 -8.20 32.42 34.57
CA SER A 49 -9.30 33.07 35.28
C SER A 49 -10.55 32.20 35.26
N SER A 50 -11.06 31.98 36.47
CA SER A 50 -12.31 31.32 36.84
C SER A 50 -13.54 32.16 36.46
N VAL A 51 -14.48 31.56 35.72
CA VAL A 51 -15.86 32.07 35.59
C VAL A 51 -16.81 30.92 35.92
N SER A 52 -17.64 31.12 36.95
CA SER A 52 -18.67 30.17 37.40
C SER A 52 -19.82 30.08 36.38
N PRO A 53 -20.44 28.90 36.19
CA PRO A 53 -21.54 28.73 35.24
C PRO A 53 -22.89 29.06 35.90
N SER A 54 -23.68 29.89 35.21
CA SER A 54 -25.11 30.02 35.47
C SER A 54 -25.82 28.87 34.77
N GLY A 55 -26.53 28.05 35.54
CA GLY A 55 -27.27 26.90 35.04
C GLY A 55 -28.41 27.30 34.11
N SER A 56 -28.34 26.78 32.89
CA SER A 56 -29.49 26.61 32.01
C SER A 56 -29.51 25.14 31.62
N GLU A 57 -30.55 24.44 32.08
CA GLU A 57 -30.83 23.05 31.71
C GLU A 57 -31.05 22.97 30.19
N ALA A 58 -29.97 22.67 29.47
CA ALA A 58 -30.06 22.20 28.11
C ALA A 58 -30.46 20.73 28.17
N THR A 59 -31.68 20.42 27.71
CA THR A 59 -32.05 19.08 27.26
C THR A 59 -31.03 18.63 26.22
N SER A 60 -30.01 17.90 26.67
CA SER A 60 -29.01 17.29 25.81
C SER A 60 -29.66 16.12 25.10
N SER A 61 -30.04 16.32 23.84
CA SER A 61 -30.22 15.21 22.91
C SER A 61 -28.95 14.34 22.96
N PRO A 62 -29.07 13.00 23.00
CA PRO A 62 -27.89 12.15 22.96
C PRO A 62 -27.06 12.50 21.71
N PRO A 63 -25.72 12.47 21.78
CA PRO A 63 -24.89 12.70 20.61
C PRO A 63 -25.33 11.74 19.51
N ALA A 64 -25.70 12.29 18.35
CA ALA A 64 -25.99 11.48 17.18
C ALA A 64 -24.79 10.59 16.93
N THR A 65 -25.00 9.28 16.89
CA THR A 65 -23.96 8.34 16.47
C THR A 65 -23.40 8.84 15.14
N PRO A 66 -22.07 9.05 14.99
CA PRO A 66 -21.51 9.46 13.72
C PRO A 66 -21.97 8.45 12.67
N GLN A 67 -22.78 8.90 11.72
CA GLN A 67 -23.16 8.06 10.60
C GLN A 67 -21.87 7.68 9.88
N SER A 68 -21.68 6.39 9.61
CA SER A 68 -20.64 5.90 8.72
C SER A 68 -20.69 6.72 7.43
N THR A 69 -19.73 7.62 7.24
CA THR A 69 -19.60 8.37 6.00
C THR A 69 -19.13 7.40 4.95
N ARG A 70 -20.00 7.14 3.96
CA ARG A 70 -19.66 6.29 2.82
C ARG A 70 -18.33 6.69 2.22
N TYR A 71 -17.52 5.69 1.91
CA TYR A 71 -16.22 5.86 1.29
C TYR A 71 -16.34 6.60 -0.05
N ARG A 72 -15.39 7.51 -0.27
CA ARG A 72 -15.26 8.28 -1.50
C ARG A 72 -13.81 8.15 -1.98
N PRO A 73 -13.57 7.49 -3.12
CA PRO A 73 -12.26 7.49 -3.75
C PRO A 73 -11.82 8.92 -4.07
N ASP A 74 -10.51 9.12 -4.12
CA ASP A 74 -9.93 10.41 -4.48
C ASP A 74 -10.38 10.82 -5.92
N PRO A 75 -10.59 12.11 -6.21
CA PRO A 75 -10.90 12.56 -7.56
C PRO A 75 -9.80 12.27 -8.60
N ALA A 76 -8.56 12.05 -8.17
CA ALA A 76 -7.42 11.73 -9.05
C ALA A 76 -7.38 10.25 -9.48
N GLU A 77 -8.23 9.40 -8.94
CA GLU A 77 -8.32 7.98 -9.29
C GLU A 77 -8.66 7.76 -10.76
N VAL A 78 -7.94 6.84 -11.41
CA VAL A 78 -8.12 6.55 -12.84
C VAL A 78 -9.54 6.05 -13.18
N ASP A 79 -10.16 5.29 -12.28
CA ASP A 79 -11.58 4.91 -12.34
C ASP A 79 -12.17 4.87 -10.93
N ALA A 80 -12.58 6.04 -10.45
CA ALA A 80 -13.26 6.17 -9.17
C ALA A 80 -14.60 5.39 -9.10
N ALA A 81 -15.22 5.03 -10.23
CA ALA A 81 -16.46 4.25 -10.22
C ALA A 81 -16.20 2.78 -9.89
N ALA A 82 -15.09 2.20 -10.37
CA ALA A 82 -14.63 0.87 -9.97
C ALA A 82 -14.43 0.80 -8.45
N LYS A 83 -13.61 1.69 -7.89
CA LYS A 83 -13.33 1.73 -6.44
C LYS A 83 -14.58 1.96 -5.59
N ARG A 84 -15.48 2.88 -6.00
CA ARG A 84 -16.77 3.08 -5.32
C ARG A 84 -17.63 1.82 -5.33
N THR A 85 -17.65 1.08 -6.45
CA THR A 85 -18.45 -0.14 -6.58
C THR A 85 -17.94 -1.21 -5.61
N ALA A 86 -16.62 -1.42 -5.56
CA ALA A 86 -16.00 -2.35 -4.64
C ALA A 86 -16.22 -1.96 -3.17
N ALA A 87 -15.97 -0.69 -2.82
CA ALA A 87 -16.18 -0.19 -1.46
C ALA A 87 -17.62 -0.39 -0.98
N ARG A 88 -18.62 -0.08 -1.82
CA ARG A 88 -20.04 -0.24 -1.47
C ARG A 88 -20.42 -1.69 -1.16
N ALA A 89 -19.89 -2.65 -1.91
CA ALA A 89 -20.17 -4.05 -1.64
C ALA A 89 -19.61 -4.52 -0.28
N VAL A 90 -18.49 -3.94 0.16
CA VAL A 90 -17.94 -4.19 1.50
C VAL A 90 -18.74 -3.45 2.59
N GLU A 91 -19.18 -2.20 2.33
CA GLU A 91 -20.05 -1.44 3.23
C GLU A 91 -21.41 -2.12 3.48
N GLU A 92 -21.89 -2.95 2.56
CA GLU A 92 -23.14 -3.72 2.70
C GLU A 92 -23.01 -4.91 3.67
N LEU A 93 -21.79 -5.31 4.04
CA LEU A 93 -21.57 -6.39 5.00
C LEU A 93 -21.96 -5.93 6.41
N ARG A 94 -22.89 -6.66 7.05
CA ARG A 94 -23.48 -6.34 8.37
C ARG A 94 -22.50 -6.14 9.55
N TRP A 95 -21.24 -6.52 9.39
CA TRP A 95 -20.20 -6.38 10.43
C TRP A 95 -19.21 -5.27 10.12
N VAL A 96 -19.26 -4.67 8.92
CA VAL A 96 -18.41 -3.56 8.51
C VAL A 96 -19.03 -2.25 9.01
N ARG A 97 -18.22 -1.46 9.71
CA ARG A 97 -18.57 -0.11 10.15
C ARG A 97 -18.30 0.92 9.07
N GLN A 98 -17.12 0.83 8.44
CA GLN A 98 -16.69 1.74 7.39
C GLN A 98 -15.60 1.09 6.54
N VAL A 99 -15.54 1.47 5.27
CA VAL A 99 -14.36 1.27 4.42
C VAL A 99 -13.38 2.42 4.66
N THR A 100 -12.11 2.10 4.91
CA THR A 100 -11.06 3.07 5.25
C THR A 100 -10.17 3.41 4.06
N TYR A 101 -9.95 2.45 3.16
CA TYR A 101 -9.04 2.60 2.04
C TYR A 101 -9.38 1.65 0.89
N THR A 102 -9.03 2.03 -0.34
CA THR A 102 -9.10 1.14 -1.51
C THR A 102 -7.89 1.29 -2.40
N GLN A 103 -7.42 0.18 -2.99
CA GLN A 103 -6.34 0.17 -3.98
C GLN A 103 -6.68 -0.73 -5.18
N TYR A 104 -6.10 -0.46 -6.35
CA TYR A 104 -6.11 -1.43 -7.44
C TYR A 104 -5.10 -2.57 -7.17
N PHE A 105 -5.57 -3.81 -6.97
CA PHE A 105 -4.72 -5.00 -7.08
C PHE A 105 -4.48 -5.42 -8.53
N GLY A 106 -5.40 -5.02 -9.40
CA GLY A 106 -5.31 -5.23 -10.82
C GLY A 106 -6.38 -4.44 -11.53
N TYR A 107 -5.97 -3.66 -12.52
CA TYR A 107 -6.90 -2.84 -13.29
C TYR A 107 -6.69 -3.06 -14.79
N LEU A 108 -7.45 -4.01 -15.34
CA LEU A 108 -7.44 -4.37 -16.76
C LEU A 108 -8.89 -4.44 -17.27
N PRO A 109 -9.57 -3.29 -17.49
CA PRO A 109 -10.91 -3.26 -18.05
C PRO A 109 -11.06 -4.21 -19.27
N PRO A 110 -12.13 -5.02 -19.32
CA PRO A 110 -13.36 -4.90 -18.56
C PRO A 110 -13.35 -5.52 -17.15
N SER A 111 -12.22 -6.00 -16.62
CA SER A 111 -12.15 -6.61 -15.29
C SER A 111 -11.22 -5.86 -14.34
N ALA A 112 -11.48 -5.92 -13.05
CA ALA A 112 -10.59 -5.39 -12.03
C ALA A 112 -10.66 -6.19 -10.73
N SER A 113 -9.60 -6.06 -9.93
CA SER A 113 -9.50 -6.53 -8.55
C SER A 113 -9.13 -5.34 -7.69
N ILE A 114 -9.98 -5.06 -6.70
CA ILE A 114 -9.86 -3.90 -5.83
C ILE A 114 -9.63 -4.39 -4.41
N LEU A 115 -8.51 -4.00 -3.84
CA LEU A 115 -8.30 -4.06 -2.40
C LEU A 115 -9.28 -3.12 -1.73
N VAL A 116 -10.00 -3.60 -0.71
CA VAL A 116 -10.83 -2.77 0.16
C VAL A 116 -10.48 -3.05 1.62
N GLU A 117 -9.96 -2.06 2.32
CA GLU A 117 -9.75 -2.14 3.77
C GLU A 117 -10.98 -1.64 4.50
N ALA A 118 -11.39 -2.35 5.56
CA ALA A 118 -12.56 -1.97 6.34
C ALA A 118 -12.39 -2.23 7.84
N ASP A 119 -12.96 -1.32 8.64
CA ASP A 119 -13.15 -1.48 10.07
C ASP A 119 -14.47 -2.22 10.36
N PHE A 120 -14.50 -3.01 11.43
CA PHE A 120 -15.70 -3.67 11.92
C PHE A 120 -16.43 -2.85 13.00
N GLU A 121 -17.72 -3.17 13.19
CA GLU A 121 -18.61 -2.48 14.14
C GLU A 121 -18.16 -2.58 15.60
N LYS A 122 -17.66 -3.76 16.01
CA LYS A 122 -17.29 -4.00 17.41
C LYS A 122 -15.85 -3.63 17.70
N ARG A 123 -14.92 -4.15 16.88
CA ARG A 123 -13.47 -3.93 16.96
C ARG A 123 -12.77 -4.63 15.80
N GLY A 124 -11.62 -4.10 15.41
CA GLY A 124 -10.77 -4.70 14.39
C GLY A 124 -11.27 -4.38 12.99
N GLY A 125 -10.78 -5.15 12.04
CA GLY A 125 -11.12 -5.01 10.64
C GLY A 125 -10.37 -6.05 9.82
N THR A 126 -10.50 -5.96 8.51
CA THR A 126 -9.74 -6.80 7.58
C THR A 126 -9.63 -6.12 6.22
N THR A 127 -8.89 -6.77 5.33
CA THR A 127 -8.77 -6.41 3.93
C THR A 127 -9.58 -7.40 3.08
N TYR A 128 -10.21 -6.91 2.02
CA TYR A 128 -10.96 -7.69 1.05
C TYR A 128 -10.36 -7.56 -0.34
N ASP A 129 -10.33 -8.66 -1.09
CA ASP A 129 -10.22 -8.65 -2.55
C ASP A 129 -11.64 -8.64 -3.14
N VAL A 130 -11.96 -7.57 -3.85
CA VAL A 130 -13.25 -7.42 -4.54
C VAL A 130 -13.01 -7.50 -6.05
N ARG A 131 -13.51 -8.57 -6.66
CA ARG A 131 -13.49 -8.76 -8.11
C ARG A 131 -14.70 -8.09 -8.72
N ILE A 132 -14.46 -7.31 -9.77
CA ILE A 132 -15.50 -6.58 -10.49
C ILE A 132 -15.31 -6.73 -12.00
N SER A 133 -16.43 -6.70 -12.71
CA SER A 133 -16.48 -6.74 -14.18
C SER A 133 -17.37 -5.62 -14.72
N ARG A 134 -17.05 -5.10 -15.91
CA ARG A 134 -17.88 -4.06 -16.56
C ARG A 134 -19.19 -4.66 -17.06
N GLN A 135 -20.29 -4.01 -16.69
CA GLN A 135 -21.64 -4.28 -17.20
C GLN A 135 -22.25 -2.98 -17.74
N GLY A 136 -22.32 -2.87 -19.07
CA GLY A 136 -22.72 -1.63 -19.73
C GLY A 136 -21.80 -0.45 -19.34
N PRO A 137 -22.35 0.69 -18.88
CA PRO A 137 -21.54 1.82 -18.45
C PRO A 137 -20.97 1.69 -17.03
N GLY A 138 -21.35 0.64 -16.28
CA GLY A 138 -21.03 0.49 -14.86
C GLY A 138 -20.15 -0.72 -14.57
N TRP A 139 -19.86 -0.89 -13.29
CA TRP A 139 -19.17 -2.05 -12.73
C TRP A 139 -20.18 -2.91 -11.94
N GLN A 140 -20.05 -4.22 -12.05
CA GLN A 140 -20.74 -5.20 -11.22
C GLN A 140 -19.73 -5.91 -10.33
N VAL A 141 -20.13 -6.25 -9.11
CA VAL A 141 -19.32 -7.08 -8.22
C VAL A 141 -19.52 -8.56 -8.55
N ASP A 142 -18.40 -9.24 -8.79
CA ASP A 142 -18.35 -10.67 -9.08
C ASP A 142 -18.10 -11.47 -7.80
N SER A 143 -17.17 -11.01 -6.95
CA SER A 143 -16.88 -11.64 -5.66
C SER A 143 -16.33 -10.64 -4.63
N VAL A 144 -16.51 -10.97 -3.35
CA VAL A 144 -15.93 -10.26 -2.20
C VAL A 144 -15.28 -11.31 -1.30
N THR A 145 -13.95 -11.32 -1.23
CA THR A 145 -13.18 -12.33 -0.51
C THR A 145 -12.37 -11.67 0.61
N PRO A 146 -12.64 -11.97 1.89
CA PRO A 146 -11.82 -11.43 2.98
C PRO A 146 -10.44 -12.09 3.02
N ALA A 147 -9.45 -11.38 3.56
CA ALA A 147 -8.19 -11.97 3.99
C ALA A 147 -8.43 -13.11 4.99
N GLU A 148 -7.67 -14.19 4.83
CA GLU A 148 -7.68 -15.30 5.77
C GLU A 148 -6.97 -14.91 7.08
N PRO A 149 -7.54 -15.19 8.26
CA PRO A 149 -6.87 -14.96 9.53
C PRO A 149 -5.63 -15.84 9.67
N VAL A 150 -4.52 -15.26 10.10
CA VAL A 150 -3.27 -15.98 10.40
C VAL A 150 -2.87 -15.75 11.85
N PRO A 151 -2.51 -16.81 12.61
CA PRO A 151 -2.05 -16.66 13.99
C PRO A 151 -0.67 -16.00 14.06
N PRO A 152 -0.40 -15.16 15.07
CA PRO A 152 0.93 -14.58 15.28
C PRO A 152 1.94 -15.62 15.78
N LEU A 153 3.23 -15.34 15.59
CA LEU A 153 4.30 -16.08 16.24
C LEU A 153 4.26 -15.91 17.76
N ALA A 154 4.55 -16.98 18.50
CA ALA A 154 4.66 -16.92 19.96
C ALA A 154 5.87 -16.08 20.42
N ASP A 155 6.97 -16.14 19.67
CA ASP A 155 8.19 -15.36 19.91
C ASP A 155 8.64 -14.67 18.61
N PRO A 156 8.09 -13.49 18.28
CA PRO A 156 8.46 -12.76 17.07
C PRO A 156 9.91 -12.27 17.14
N SER A 157 10.58 -12.17 15.99
CA SER A 157 11.95 -11.63 15.94
C SER A 157 11.99 -10.15 16.37
N ARG A 158 13.19 -9.63 16.70
CA ARG A 158 13.37 -8.20 16.99
C ARG A 158 12.92 -7.31 15.83
N LEU A 159 13.12 -7.76 14.59
CA LEU A 159 12.76 -7.01 13.39
C LEU A 159 11.23 -6.88 13.25
N ILE A 160 10.50 -7.98 13.44
CA ILE A 160 9.03 -7.99 13.48
C ILE A 160 8.51 -7.02 14.54
N ARG A 161 9.03 -7.09 15.77
CA ARG A 161 8.63 -6.18 16.86
C ARG A 161 8.87 -4.71 16.48
N ARG A 162 10.05 -4.38 15.93
CA ARG A 162 10.36 -3.01 15.49
C ARG A 162 9.36 -2.46 14.47
N VAL A 163 8.92 -3.26 13.51
CA VAL A 163 7.91 -2.83 12.54
C VAL A 163 6.54 -2.66 13.20
N LEU A 164 6.13 -3.62 14.04
CA LEU A 164 4.82 -3.57 14.72
C LEU A 164 4.67 -2.42 15.71
N ASP A 165 5.79 -1.99 16.31
CA ASP A 165 5.89 -0.94 17.33
C ASP A 165 6.25 0.44 16.73
N SER A 166 6.55 0.53 15.43
CA SER A 166 6.88 1.79 14.76
C SER A 166 5.67 2.71 14.69
N ASP A 167 5.83 3.96 15.10
CA ASP A 167 4.83 5.03 14.94
C ASP A 167 4.84 5.65 13.54
N ARG A 168 5.91 5.39 12.76
CA ARG A 168 6.07 5.86 11.38
C ARG A 168 5.61 4.85 10.32
N ILE A 169 5.24 3.64 10.74
CA ILE A 169 4.69 2.60 9.85
C ILE A 169 3.27 2.27 10.30
N ARG A 170 2.28 2.70 9.52
CA ARG A 170 0.89 2.29 9.72
C ARG A 170 0.61 1.03 8.92
N LEU A 171 0.15 -0.01 9.60
CA LEU A 171 -0.22 -1.27 9.00
C LEU A 171 -1.75 -1.40 8.93
N PRO A 172 -2.30 -1.95 7.84
CA PRO A 172 -3.70 -2.29 7.76
C PRO A 172 -3.96 -3.52 8.65
N TRP A 173 -5.22 -3.80 8.96
CA TRP A 173 -5.57 -4.90 9.87
C TRP A 173 -4.95 -6.24 9.45
N ALA A 174 -5.09 -6.62 8.18
CA ALA A 174 -4.53 -7.86 7.65
C ALA A 174 -2.98 -7.81 7.56
N GLY A 175 -2.41 -6.65 7.19
CA GLY A 175 -0.97 -6.47 7.13
C GLY A 175 -0.29 -6.58 8.51
N ARG A 176 -0.93 -6.11 9.58
CA ARG A 176 -0.45 -6.33 10.95
C ARG A 176 -0.39 -7.81 11.30
N ALA A 177 -1.38 -8.61 10.87
CA ALA A 177 -1.37 -10.05 11.06
C ALA A 177 -0.28 -10.74 10.23
N ASP A 178 -0.06 -10.31 8.99
CA ASP A 178 1.01 -10.83 8.13
C ASP A 178 2.39 -10.64 8.79
N VAL A 179 2.70 -9.44 9.28
CA VAL A 179 3.96 -9.16 9.98
C VAL A 179 4.08 -9.98 11.27
N ALA A 180 3.02 -10.00 12.10
CA ALA A 180 3.04 -10.72 13.38
C ALA A 180 3.16 -12.24 13.23
N SER A 181 2.70 -12.80 12.11
CA SER A 181 2.81 -14.22 11.79
C SER A 181 4.18 -14.63 11.22
N GLY A 182 5.07 -13.66 10.95
CA GLY A 182 6.40 -13.91 10.39
C GLY A 182 6.40 -14.35 8.94
N ARG A 183 5.34 -14.05 8.18
CA ARG A 183 5.24 -14.37 6.74
C ARG A 183 6.05 -13.43 5.84
N ILE A 184 6.56 -12.34 6.39
CA ILE A 184 7.23 -11.28 5.64
C ILE A 184 8.74 -11.47 5.73
N ALA A 185 9.41 -11.45 4.58
CA ALA A 185 10.87 -11.56 4.49
C ALA A 185 11.58 -10.44 5.27
N GLU A 186 12.76 -10.73 5.81
CA GLU A 186 13.48 -9.74 6.62
C GLU A 186 13.90 -8.52 5.79
N GLU A 187 14.22 -8.71 4.51
CA GLU A 187 14.60 -7.65 3.56
C GLU A 187 13.46 -6.65 3.39
N VAL A 188 12.22 -7.14 3.25
CA VAL A 188 11.02 -6.30 3.20
C VAL A 188 10.85 -5.50 4.49
N LEU A 189 10.97 -6.14 5.66
CA LEU A 189 10.83 -5.45 6.95
C LEU A 189 11.94 -4.40 7.16
N ARG A 190 13.18 -4.67 6.72
CA ARG A 190 14.28 -3.70 6.77
C ARG A 190 14.03 -2.53 5.83
N SER A 191 13.54 -2.78 4.63
CA SER A 191 13.18 -1.75 3.66
C SER A 191 12.10 -0.80 4.20
N MET A 192 11.03 -1.36 4.76
CA MET A 192 9.97 -0.57 5.40
C MET A 192 10.52 0.33 6.52
N LEU A 193 11.43 -0.18 7.36
CA LEU A 193 12.06 0.61 8.42
C LEU A 193 12.96 1.71 7.86
N ALA A 194 13.75 1.43 6.83
CA ALA A 194 14.65 2.41 6.21
C ALA A 194 13.86 3.55 5.55
N VAL A 195 12.80 3.23 4.79
CA VAL A 195 11.88 4.25 4.26
C VAL A 195 11.24 5.04 5.39
N ALA A 196 10.86 4.36 6.48
CA ALA A 196 10.25 4.98 7.64
C ALA A 196 11.19 5.89 8.44
N GLU A 197 12.51 5.88 8.21
CA GLU A 197 13.42 6.86 8.82
C GLU A 197 13.16 8.28 8.32
N GLN A 198 12.66 8.42 7.08
CA GLN A 198 12.46 9.71 6.43
C GLN A 198 10.98 10.07 6.26
N HIS A 199 10.12 9.07 6.03
CA HIS A 199 8.69 9.27 5.78
C HIS A 199 7.80 8.52 6.76
N GLU A 200 6.62 9.05 7.05
CA GLU A 200 5.55 8.24 7.62
C GLU A 200 4.86 7.48 6.48
N ILE A 201 4.82 6.16 6.55
CA ILE A 201 4.22 5.32 5.49
C ILE A 201 3.01 4.56 6.00
N THR A 202 1.95 4.54 5.21
CA THR A 202 0.82 3.64 5.42
C THR A 202 0.85 2.54 4.38
N ILE A 203 1.12 1.33 4.86
CA ILE A 203 1.09 0.12 4.06
C ILE A 203 -0.36 -0.17 3.69
N SER A 204 -0.61 -0.50 2.43
CA SER A 204 -1.93 -0.92 1.96
C SER A 204 -2.05 -2.44 1.92
N VAL A 205 -1.00 -3.14 1.50
CA VAL A 205 -0.95 -4.61 1.48
C VAL A 205 0.46 -5.14 1.67
N LEU A 206 0.55 -6.37 2.21
CA LEU A 206 1.76 -7.17 2.30
C LEU A 206 1.53 -8.52 1.61
N VAL A 207 0.70 -9.39 2.20
CA VAL A 207 0.40 -10.72 1.66
C VAL A 207 -1.10 -10.93 1.55
N SER A 208 -1.80 -10.69 2.66
CA SER A 208 -3.19 -11.08 2.84
C SER A 208 -4.15 -10.34 1.90
N ALA A 209 -5.12 -11.09 1.37
CA ALA A 209 -6.04 -10.69 0.31
C ALA A 209 -5.40 -10.37 -1.06
N HIS A 210 -4.07 -10.38 -1.21
CA HIS A 210 -3.46 -10.17 -2.52
C HIS A 210 -3.67 -11.38 -3.45
N PRO A 211 -4.05 -11.19 -4.72
CA PRO A 211 -4.11 -12.27 -5.71
C PRO A 211 -2.78 -13.05 -5.85
N GLU A 212 -2.83 -14.36 -6.08
CA GLU A 212 -1.59 -15.16 -6.25
C GLU A 212 -0.76 -14.78 -7.48
N LEU A 213 -1.46 -14.42 -8.55
CA LEU A 213 -0.88 -14.07 -9.84
C LEU A 213 -1.01 -12.57 -10.08
N VAL A 214 -0.04 -12.03 -10.81
CA VAL A 214 -0.16 -10.67 -11.38
C VAL A 214 -1.39 -10.64 -12.27
N PHE A 215 -2.26 -9.67 -12.00
CA PHE A 215 -3.61 -9.65 -12.57
C PHE A 215 -3.60 -9.73 -14.09
N GLY A 216 -4.39 -10.64 -14.65
CA GLY A 216 -4.47 -10.88 -16.09
C GLY A 216 -3.32 -11.67 -16.70
N THR A 217 -2.42 -12.24 -15.88
CA THR A 217 -1.28 -13.03 -16.34
C THR A 217 -1.17 -14.37 -15.59
N ASP A 218 -0.24 -15.23 -16.02
CA ASP A 218 0.18 -16.46 -15.33
C ASP A 218 1.44 -16.26 -14.46
N ARG A 219 1.96 -15.02 -14.39
CA ARG A 219 3.15 -14.70 -13.59
C ARG A 219 2.76 -14.60 -12.11
N ARG A 220 3.52 -15.30 -11.25
CA ARG A 220 3.34 -15.23 -9.80
C ARG A 220 3.70 -13.84 -9.27
N SER A 221 2.86 -13.30 -8.38
CA SER A 221 3.14 -12.07 -7.64
C SER A 221 4.17 -12.34 -6.53
N ARG A 222 4.89 -11.31 -6.08
CA ARG A 222 5.81 -11.39 -4.94
C ARG A 222 5.10 -11.27 -3.58
N HIS A 223 3.89 -10.73 -3.55
CA HIS A 223 3.10 -10.58 -2.33
C HIS A 223 2.78 -11.92 -1.63
N PRO A 224 2.28 -12.97 -2.31
CA PRO A 224 1.96 -14.26 -1.67
C PRO A 224 3.14 -14.90 -0.92
N ASP A 225 4.35 -14.66 -1.41
CA ASP A 225 5.59 -15.24 -0.90
C ASP A 225 6.29 -14.34 0.15
N GLY A 226 5.70 -13.19 0.49
CA GLY A 226 6.23 -12.29 1.52
C GLY A 226 7.39 -11.40 1.09
N PHE A 227 7.59 -11.26 -0.23
CA PHE A 227 8.70 -10.50 -0.84
C PHE A 227 8.27 -9.15 -1.43
N ALA A 228 7.10 -8.64 -1.06
CA ALA A 228 6.64 -7.34 -1.50
C ALA A 228 5.75 -6.64 -0.48
N TYR A 229 5.65 -5.33 -0.62
CA TYR A 229 4.72 -4.48 0.11
C TYR A 229 4.29 -3.31 -0.77
N ASP A 230 3.07 -2.82 -0.53
CA ASP A 230 2.58 -1.61 -1.17
C ASP A 230 2.33 -0.50 -0.16
N ILE A 231 2.58 0.74 -0.56
CA ILE A 231 2.30 1.95 0.21
C ILE A 231 1.15 2.70 -0.46
N GLY A 232 0.06 2.92 0.29
CA GLY A 232 -1.09 3.70 -0.18
C GLY A 232 -1.03 5.18 0.21
N SER A 233 -0.29 5.53 1.26
CA SER A 233 -0.10 6.93 1.67
C SER A 233 1.27 7.18 2.29
N ILE A 234 1.80 8.39 2.04
CA ILE A 234 3.10 8.87 2.50
C ILE A 234 2.87 10.25 3.15
N ASP A 235 3.38 10.44 4.37
CA ASP A 235 3.25 11.66 5.18
C ASP A 235 1.80 12.17 5.30
N GLY A 236 0.88 11.23 5.48
CA GLY A 236 -0.56 11.50 5.63
C GLY A 236 -1.27 11.89 4.33
N ARG A 237 -0.62 11.77 3.17
CA ARG A 237 -1.21 12.03 1.85
C ARG A 237 -1.24 10.77 1.01
N LEU A 238 -2.35 10.55 0.30
CA LEU A 238 -2.49 9.42 -0.60
C LEU A 238 -1.43 9.50 -1.72
N VAL A 239 -0.95 8.36 -2.18
CA VAL A 239 -0.01 8.30 -3.33
C VAL A 239 -0.66 8.87 -4.59
N VAL A 240 -1.97 8.67 -4.78
CA VAL A 240 -2.74 9.21 -5.92
C VAL A 240 -2.86 10.75 -5.89
N ASP A 241 -2.67 11.42 -4.74
CA ASP A 241 -2.75 12.88 -4.64
C ASP A 241 -1.58 13.51 -5.42
N PRO A 242 -1.82 14.29 -6.50
CA PRO A 242 -0.75 14.90 -7.29
C PRO A 242 0.17 15.82 -6.49
N ARG A 243 -0.26 16.31 -5.32
CA ARG A 243 0.55 17.13 -4.41
C ARG A 243 1.59 16.30 -3.66
N ASN A 244 1.43 14.98 -3.61
CA ASN A 244 2.34 14.07 -2.92
C ASN A 244 3.49 13.54 -3.80
N ARG A 245 3.51 13.93 -5.09
CA ARG A 245 4.44 13.42 -6.09
C ARG A 245 5.92 13.47 -5.68
N ALA A 246 6.36 14.51 -4.98
CA ALA A 246 7.75 14.62 -4.54
C ALA A 246 8.11 13.53 -3.52
N ALA A 247 7.27 13.32 -2.51
CA ALA A 247 7.47 12.28 -1.49
C ALA A 247 7.35 10.87 -2.10
N VAL A 248 6.43 10.67 -3.05
CA VAL A 248 6.31 9.39 -3.79
C VAL A 248 7.63 9.05 -4.51
N ARG A 249 8.20 10.00 -5.25
CA ARG A 249 9.49 9.79 -5.95
C ARG A 249 10.64 9.50 -4.99
N ASP A 250 10.65 10.17 -3.83
CA ASP A 250 11.70 9.99 -2.83
C ASP A 250 11.61 8.59 -2.19
N VAL A 251 10.42 8.19 -1.76
CA VAL A 251 10.15 6.85 -1.24
C VAL A 251 10.52 5.75 -2.24
N MET A 252 10.22 5.93 -3.53
CA MET A 252 10.61 4.97 -4.57
C MET A 252 12.14 4.82 -4.68
N ARG A 253 12.90 5.92 -4.54
CA ARG A 253 14.38 5.89 -4.55
C ARG A 253 14.92 5.24 -3.27
N LEU A 254 14.41 5.63 -2.11
CA LEU A 254 14.79 5.04 -0.82
C LEU A 254 14.53 3.52 -0.79
N ALA A 255 13.40 3.08 -1.34
CA ALA A 255 13.10 1.64 -1.46
C ALA A 255 14.14 0.93 -2.34
N THR A 256 14.54 1.54 -3.45
CA THR A 256 15.60 0.99 -4.33
C THR A 256 16.94 0.89 -3.60
N ASP A 257 17.31 1.90 -2.80
CA ASP A 257 18.55 1.90 -2.01
C ASP A 257 18.60 0.79 -0.95
N THR A 258 17.45 0.16 -0.64
CA THR A 258 17.35 -1.00 0.25
C THR A 258 17.48 -2.35 -0.47
N GLY A 259 17.72 -2.34 -1.79
CA GLY A 259 17.88 -3.54 -2.62
C GLY A 259 16.59 -4.06 -3.23
N ALA A 260 15.51 -3.28 -3.24
CA ALA A 260 14.33 -3.62 -4.02
C ALA A 260 14.67 -3.60 -5.52
N ASP A 261 14.26 -4.61 -6.28
CA ASP A 261 14.52 -4.74 -7.72
C ASP A 261 13.26 -4.54 -8.56
N GLN A 262 12.09 -4.42 -7.91
CA GLN A 262 10.81 -4.10 -8.56
C GLN A 262 10.13 -2.94 -7.83
N VAL A 263 10.26 -1.71 -8.34
CA VAL A 263 9.62 -0.52 -7.72
C VAL A 263 8.59 0.10 -8.66
N GLY A 264 7.32 -0.05 -8.34
CA GLY A 264 6.19 0.41 -9.14
C GLY A 264 5.54 1.65 -8.54
N GLY A 265 5.03 2.55 -9.37
CA GLY A 265 4.26 3.68 -8.87
C GLY A 265 3.57 4.48 -9.96
N PRO A 266 3.04 5.67 -9.63
CA PRO A 266 2.35 6.52 -10.60
C PRO A 266 3.26 7.04 -11.72
N GLU A 267 4.57 6.95 -11.56
CA GLU A 267 5.57 7.45 -12.50
C GLU A 267 6.75 6.49 -12.63
N ASP A 268 7.22 6.31 -13.86
CA ASP A 268 8.47 5.61 -14.16
C ASP A 268 9.63 6.60 -14.02
N LEU A 269 10.59 6.29 -13.14
CA LEU A 269 11.70 7.18 -12.78
C LEU A 269 12.98 6.96 -13.59
N ASP A 270 13.07 5.87 -14.36
CA ASP A 270 14.22 5.55 -15.21
C ASP A 270 13.90 5.49 -16.71
N GLY A 271 12.62 5.69 -17.08
CA GLY A 271 12.21 5.89 -18.47
C GLY A 271 12.28 4.61 -19.30
N GLY A 272 11.83 3.49 -18.72
CA GLY A 272 11.83 2.17 -19.34
C GLY A 272 13.07 1.34 -19.02
N GLY A 273 13.76 1.66 -17.92
CA GLY A 273 14.73 0.76 -17.31
C GLY A 273 14.06 -0.44 -16.63
N SER A 274 14.84 -1.22 -15.88
CA SER A 274 14.33 -2.42 -15.21
C SER A 274 13.94 -2.19 -13.75
N GLN A 275 14.31 -1.05 -13.17
CA GLN A 275 14.17 -0.80 -11.73
C GLN A 275 12.80 -0.21 -11.38
N TYR A 276 12.34 0.72 -12.20
CA TYR A 276 11.08 1.43 -12.01
C TYR A 276 10.05 1.07 -13.07
N PHE A 277 8.78 1.05 -12.71
CA PHE A 277 7.69 0.86 -13.67
C PHE A 277 6.44 1.64 -13.27
N ALA A 278 5.62 1.97 -14.26
CA ALA A 278 4.33 2.61 -14.07
C ALA A 278 3.29 2.00 -15.01
N ASP A 279 2.11 1.72 -14.45
CA ASP A 279 0.94 1.26 -15.19
C ASP A 279 -0.34 1.75 -14.50
N LEU A 280 -1.51 1.44 -15.06
CA LEU A 280 -2.79 1.88 -14.49
C LEU A 280 -3.09 1.25 -13.13
N THR A 281 -2.58 0.07 -12.84
CA THR A 281 -2.76 -0.60 -11.54
C THR A 281 -1.99 0.16 -10.47
N HIS A 282 -0.77 0.59 -10.75
CA HIS A 282 0.11 1.29 -9.81
C HIS A 282 -0.10 2.82 -9.79
N SER A 283 -1.25 3.29 -10.29
CA SER A 283 -1.56 4.72 -10.38
C SER A 283 -1.85 5.38 -9.02
N ASP A 284 -2.13 4.58 -7.98
CA ASP A 284 -2.63 5.01 -6.68
C ASP A 284 -1.82 4.50 -5.48
N HIS A 285 -0.74 3.76 -5.71
CA HIS A 285 0.12 3.19 -4.67
C HIS A 285 1.56 3.04 -5.18
N VAL A 286 2.51 2.92 -4.25
CA VAL A 286 3.88 2.50 -4.56
C VAL A 286 4.02 1.02 -4.25
N HIS A 287 4.43 0.22 -5.23
CA HIS A 287 4.78 -1.18 -5.06
C HIS A 287 6.28 -1.33 -4.86
N VAL A 288 6.70 -2.18 -3.93
CA VAL A 288 8.11 -2.50 -3.69
C VAL A 288 8.27 -4.01 -3.54
N GLY A 289 9.06 -4.61 -4.43
CA GLY A 289 9.32 -6.05 -4.47
C GLY A 289 10.82 -6.40 -4.46
N PHE A 290 11.11 -7.62 -3.97
CA PHE A 290 12.45 -8.20 -3.84
C PHE A 290 12.53 -9.58 -4.53
N ASP A 291 13.67 -9.92 -5.13
CA ASP A 291 13.86 -11.18 -5.87
C ASP A 291 13.81 -12.45 -5.00
N GLY A 292 14.02 -12.31 -3.68
CA GLY A 292 13.97 -13.40 -2.71
C GLY A 292 15.20 -14.30 -2.65
#